data_AF-A0A3D1ISR1-F1
#
_entry.id   AF-A0A3D1ISR1-F1
#
_cell.length_a   1.000
_cell.length_b   1.000
_cell.length_c   1.000
_cell.angle_alpha   90.00
_cell.angle_beta   90.00
_cell.angle_gamma   90.00
#
_symmetry.space_group_name_H-M   'P 1'
#
loop_
_entity.id
_entity.type
_entity.pdbx_description
1 polymer ?
#
loop_
_entity_poly.entity_id
_entity_poly.type
_entity_poly.pdbx_seq_one_letter_code
_entity_poly.pdbx_strand_id
1 'polypeptide(L)'
;MRDTLQTLLLHQKLTDETQIFVQALRMGDFAHAIGMMTEVWSEMSPEFYQSMVESELPAFAKSTATFVGLIMDDGQEAVVDAFLYFSNDKWAACDLNFILQEETWKVSRLGLKEIDWSIEPFSSTTKTLSSRNESLELDN
;
A
#
# COMPACT_ATOMS: atom_id res chain seq x y z
N MET A 1 -22.08 -11.01 -9.63
CA MET A 1 -21.26 -10.09 -10.45
C MET A 1 -21.50 -8.70 -9.90
N ARG A 2 -20.47 -8.03 -9.38
CA ARG A 2 -20.62 -6.64 -8.92
C ARG A 2 -20.69 -5.70 -10.11
N ASP A 3 -21.47 -4.64 -9.99
CA ASP A 3 -21.46 -3.57 -10.98
C ASP A 3 -20.29 -2.60 -10.73
N THR A 4 -20.04 -1.72 -11.71
CA THR A 4 -18.93 -0.75 -11.64
C THR A 4 -19.01 0.16 -10.42
N LEU A 5 -20.21 0.54 -9.99
CA LEU A 5 -20.39 1.43 -8.83
C LEU A 5 -20.04 0.69 -7.53
N GLN A 6 -20.47 -0.57 -7.39
CA GLN A 6 -20.13 -1.42 -6.25
C GLN A 6 -18.62 -1.65 -6.14
N THR A 7 -17.93 -1.86 -7.27
CA THR A 7 -16.47 -1.99 -7.29
C THR A 7 -15.79 -0.69 -6.86
N LEU A 8 -16.22 0.47 -7.38
CA LEU A 8 -15.66 1.76 -6.99
C LEU A 8 -15.86 2.08 -5.51
N LEU A 9 -17.05 1.79 -4.97
CA LEU A 9 -17.34 1.98 -3.55
C LEU A 9 -16.50 1.07 -2.66
N LEU A 10 -16.27 -0.18 -3.08
CA LEU A 10 -15.38 -1.09 -2.38
C LEU A 10 -13.94 -0.57 -2.40
N HIS A 11 -13.42 -0.14 -3.55
CA HIS A 11 -12.05 0.37 -3.67
C HIS A 11 -11.84 1.64 -2.86
N GLN A 12 -12.83 2.53 -2.80
CA GLN A 12 -12.79 3.68 -1.90
C GLN A 12 -12.74 3.22 -0.43
N LYS A 13 -13.60 2.27 -0.02
CA LYS A 13 -13.58 1.75 1.34
C LYS A 13 -12.22 1.15 1.69
N LEU A 14 -11.64 0.31 0.83
CA LEU A 14 -10.33 -0.30 1.05
C LEU A 14 -9.20 0.73 1.10
N THR A 15 -9.32 1.83 0.34
CA THR A 15 -8.41 2.97 0.41
C THR A 15 -8.46 3.62 1.79
N ASP A 16 -9.66 3.93 2.28
CA ASP A 16 -9.86 4.57 3.58
C ASP A 16 -9.35 3.67 4.73
N GLU A 17 -9.69 2.38 4.71
CA GLU A 17 -9.24 1.40 5.70
C GLU A 17 -7.70 1.27 5.71
N THR A 18 -7.08 1.26 4.52
CA THR A 18 -5.61 1.23 4.40
C THR A 18 -4.97 2.47 5.01
N GLN A 19 -5.52 3.65 4.73
CA GLN A 19 -5.01 4.91 5.29
C GLN A 19 -5.13 4.94 6.82
N ILE A 20 -6.29 4.54 7.36
CA ILE A 20 -6.54 4.49 8.80
C ILE A 20 -5.57 3.51 9.47
N PHE A 21 -5.42 2.30 8.92
CA PHE A 21 -4.51 1.28 9.46
C PHE A 21 -3.05 1.77 9.48
N VAL A 22 -2.55 2.28 8.35
CA VAL A 22 -1.18 2.79 8.26
C VAL A 22 -0.97 4.02 9.16
N GLN A 23 -1.98 4.88 9.31
CA GLN A 23 -1.93 6.00 10.23
C GLN A 23 -1.85 5.55 11.70
N ALA A 24 -2.59 4.51 12.08
CA ALA A 24 -2.52 3.94 13.41
C ALA A 24 -1.12 3.40 13.72
N LEU A 25 -0.50 2.68 12.78
CA LEU A 25 0.89 2.22 12.90
C LEU A 25 1.89 3.39 13.02
N ARG A 26 1.69 4.45 12.23
CA ARG A 26 2.54 5.66 12.28
C ARG A 26 2.45 6.38 13.62
N MET A 27 1.25 6.46 14.19
CA MET A 27 0.96 7.20 15.42
C MET A 27 1.22 6.38 16.69
N GLY A 28 1.55 5.09 16.56
CA GLY A 28 1.71 4.18 17.69
C GLY A 28 0.39 3.75 18.33
N ASP A 29 -0.74 3.90 17.63
CA ASP A 29 -2.05 3.40 18.07
C ASP A 29 -2.20 1.92 17.72
N PHE A 30 -1.39 1.09 18.38
CA PHE A 30 -1.32 -0.35 18.14
C PHE A 30 -2.58 -1.10 18.54
N ALA A 31 -3.33 -0.56 19.51
CA ALA A 31 -4.63 -1.11 19.92
C ALA A 31 -5.69 -0.93 18.81
N HIS A 32 -5.69 0.21 18.12
CA HIS A 32 -6.56 0.38 16.95
C HIS A 32 -6.10 -0.50 15.79
N ALA A 33 -4.80 -0.48 15.48
CA ALA A 33 -4.24 -1.25 14.36
C ALA A 33 -4.56 -2.75 14.49
N ILE A 34 -4.34 -3.36 15.65
CA ILE A 34 -4.63 -4.78 15.88
C ILE A 34 -6.13 -5.11 15.78
N GLY A 35 -7.01 -4.18 16.17
CA GLY A 35 -8.46 -4.32 16.04
C GLY A 35 -8.97 -4.29 14.58
N MET A 36 -8.18 -3.73 13.66
CA MET A 36 -8.45 -3.76 12.22
C MET A 36 -7.99 -5.05 11.55
N MET A 37 -7.16 -5.85 12.22
CA MET A 37 -6.66 -7.10 11.69
C MET A 37 -7.68 -8.24 11.87
N THR A 38 -7.46 -9.34 11.16
CA THR A 38 -8.29 -10.56 11.31
C THR A 38 -8.17 -11.13 12.72
N GLU A 39 -9.15 -11.94 13.16
CA GLU A 39 -9.21 -12.51 14.51
C GLU A 39 -7.92 -13.19 14.99
N VAL A 40 -7.17 -13.85 14.09
CA VAL A 40 -5.86 -14.48 14.38
C VAL A 40 -4.88 -13.50 15.05
N TRP A 41 -4.95 -12.22 14.70
CA TRP A 41 -4.13 -11.16 15.28
C TRP A 41 -4.77 -10.55 16.52
N SER A 42 -6.09 -10.59 16.66
CA SER A 42 -6.82 -9.99 17.79
C SER A 42 -6.55 -10.70 19.13
N GLU A 43 -6.12 -11.98 19.09
CA GLU A 43 -5.71 -12.73 20.29
C GLU A 43 -4.31 -12.33 20.80
N MET A 44 -3.53 -11.61 20.00
CA MET A 44 -2.20 -11.13 20.37
C MET A 44 -2.33 -9.92 21.29
N SER A 45 -1.50 -9.84 22.33
CA SER A 45 -1.52 -8.68 23.23
C SER A 45 -1.01 -7.42 22.51
N PRO A 46 -1.57 -6.23 22.78
CA PRO A 46 -1.11 -4.99 22.17
C PRO A 46 0.39 -4.72 22.38
N GLU A 47 0.95 -5.11 23.53
CA GLU A 47 2.37 -4.92 23.86
C GLU A 47 3.28 -5.79 23.01
N PHE A 48 2.87 -7.04 22.75
CA PHE A 48 3.62 -7.93 21.88
C PHE A 48 3.53 -7.47 20.42
N TYR A 49 2.34 -7.06 19.97
CA TYR A 49 2.14 -6.52 18.63
C TYR A 49 2.97 -5.25 18.40
N GLN A 50 2.94 -4.31 19.35
CA GLN A 50 3.80 -3.13 19.35
C GLN A 50 5.27 -3.53 19.19
N SER A 51 5.77 -4.42 20.05
CA SER A 51 7.18 -4.83 20.05
C SER A 51 7.59 -5.44 18.70
N MET A 52 6.72 -6.26 18.10
CA MET A 52 6.92 -6.86 16.78
C MET A 52 6.93 -5.80 15.66
N VAL A 53 5.98 -4.86 15.66
CA VAL A 53 5.94 -3.81 14.64
C VAL A 53 7.15 -2.89 14.74
N GLU A 54 7.55 -2.52 15.96
CA GLU A 54 8.73 -1.69 16.19
C GLU A 54 10.04 -2.38 15.79
N SER A 55 10.15 -3.71 15.98
CA SER A 55 11.35 -4.47 15.60
C SER A 55 11.43 -4.77 14.11
N GLU A 56 10.34 -5.29 13.53
CA GLU A 56 10.33 -5.81 12.16
C GLU A 56 9.97 -4.74 11.12
N LEU A 57 9.16 -3.75 11.52
CA LEU A 57 8.60 -2.75 10.61
C LEU A 57 8.79 -1.30 11.11
N PRO A 58 10.01 -0.90 11.54
CA PRO A 58 10.27 0.43 12.10
C PRO A 58 10.04 1.59 11.13
N ALA A 59 9.84 1.29 9.84
CA ALA A 59 9.59 2.28 8.82
C ALA A 59 8.21 2.96 8.98
N PHE A 60 7.18 2.27 9.47
CA PHE A 60 5.84 2.88 9.57
C PHE A 60 5.84 4.14 10.46
N ALA A 61 6.47 4.05 11.63
CA ALA A 61 6.63 5.18 12.57
C ALA A 61 7.44 6.36 12.00
N LYS A 62 8.24 6.13 10.96
CA LYS A 62 9.08 7.15 10.31
C LYS A 62 8.44 7.74 9.04
N SER A 63 7.38 7.11 8.53
CA SER A 63 6.68 7.60 7.34
C SER A 63 5.94 8.90 7.64
N THR A 64 5.91 9.81 6.68
CA THR A 64 5.24 11.12 6.77
C THR A 64 3.88 11.12 6.06
N ALA A 65 3.73 10.32 5.02
CA ALA A 65 2.50 10.21 4.24
C ALA A 65 2.35 8.80 3.63
N THR A 66 1.13 8.49 3.20
CA THR A 66 0.79 7.25 2.51
C THR A 66 0.04 7.59 1.22
N PHE A 67 0.44 7.00 0.09
CA PHE A 67 -0.35 6.96 -1.13
C PHE A 67 -0.88 5.55 -1.33
N VAL A 68 -2.17 5.41 -1.62
CA VAL A 68 -2.79 4.12 -1.97
C VAL A 68 -2.88 4.04 -3.49
N GLY A 69 -2.29 3.00 -4.05
CA GLY A 69 -2.20 2.76 -5.48
C GLY A 69 -3.26 1.79 -5.96
N LEU A 70 -2.82 0.63 -6.45
CA LEU A 70 -3.69 -0.36 -7.07
C LEU A 70 -4.47 -1.14 -6.00
N ILE A 71 -5.74 -1.41 -6.31
CA ILE A 71 -6.60 -2.30 -5.54
C ILE A 71 -7.12 -3.38 -6.48
N MET A 72 -6.90 -4.63 -6.10
CA MET A 72 -7.42 -5.81 -6.80
C MET A 72 -8.18 -6.66 -5.80
N ASP A 73 -9.37 -7.13 -6.17
CA ASP A 73 -10.20 -7.95 -5.31
C ASP A 73 -10.96 -9.01 -6.11
N ASP A 74 -11.34 -10.10 -5.46
CA ASP A 74 -12.07 -11.22 -6.08
C ASP A 74 -13.50 -11.42 -5.57
N GLY A 75 -13.92 -10.63 -4.58
CA GLY A 75 -15.17 -10.89 -3.86
C GLY A 75 -14.99 -11.07 -2.36
N GLN A 76 -13.91 -11.72 -1.95
CA GLN A 76 -13.64 -12.22 -0.61
C GLN A 76 -12.28 -11.78 -0.07
N GLU A 77 -11.32 -11.61 -0.97
CA GLU A 77 -9.99 -11.11 -0.67
C GLU A 77 -9.71 -9.85 -1.51
N ALA A 78 -8.87 -8.98 -0.97
CA ALA A 78 -8.35 -7.84 -1.71
C ALA A 78 -6.87 -7.63 -1.40
N VAL A 79 -6.12 -7.22 -2.41
CA VAL A 79 -4.73 -6.77 -2.30
C VAL A 79 -4.71 -5.28 -2.62
N VAL A 80 -4.04 -4.53 -1.75
CA VAL A 80 -3.87 -3.09 -1.85
C VAL A 80 -2.38 -2.76 -1.85
N ASP A 81 -1.93 -2.11 -2.91
CA ASP A 81 -0.58 -1.55 -2.97
C ASP A 81 -0.60 -0.16 -2.34
N ALA A 82 0.26 0.08 -1.36
CA ALA A 82 0.45 1.38 -0.73
C ALA A 82 1.94 1.79 -0.77
N PHE A 83 2.17 3.10 -0.74
CA PHE A 83 3.50 3.67 -0.77
C PHE A 83 3.68 4.62 0.39
N LEU A 84 4.67 4.33 1.24
CA LEU A 84 5.05 5.17 2.36
C LEU A 84 6.08 6.19 1.91
N TYR A 85 5.85 7.46 2.19
CA TYR A 85 6.82 8.53 1.96
C TYR A 85 7.55 8.85 3.26
N PHE A 86 8.83 9.22 3.14
CA PHE A 86 9.68 9.59 4.27
C PHE A 86 10.22 11.01 4.09
N SER A 87 10.66 11.64 5.19
CA SER A 87 11.19 13.01 5.17
C SER A 87 12.51 13.17 4.41
N ASN A 88 13.17 12.07 4.05
CA ASN A 88 14.42 12.04 3.29
C ASN A 88 14.21 11.74 1.79
N ASP A 89 13.01 12.01 1.28
CA ASP A 89 12.59 11.77 -0.11
C ASP A 89 12.68 10.30 -0.55
N LYS A 90 12.85 9.37 0.40
CA LYS A 90 12.72 7.94 0.14
C LYS A 90 11.27 7.52 0.20
N TRP A 91 11.02 6.33 -0.33
CA TRP A 91 9.74 5.67 -0.27
C TRP A 91 9.88 4.16 -0.13
N ALA A 92 8.86 3.52 0.40
CA ALA A 92 8.77 2.07 0.54
C ALA A 92 7.42 1.59 0.03
N ALA A 93 7.41 0.44 -0.65
CA ALA A 93 6.18 -0.26 -0.97
C ALA A 93 5.69 -0.99 0.26
N CYS A 94 4.38 -0.97 0.42
CA CYS A 94 3.64 -1.60 1.48
C CYS A 94 2.48 -2.35 0.84
N ASP A 95 2.49 -3.67 0.93
CA ASP A 95 1.43 -4.51 0.38
C ASP A 95 0.49 -4.88 1.54
N LEU A 96 -0.80 -4.61 1.40
CA LEU A 96 -1.81 -5.01 2.38
C LEU A 96 -2.76 -6.03 1.76
N ASN A 97 -2.99 -7.12 2.49
CA ASN A 97 -4.07 -8.04 2.15
C ASN A 97 -5.23 -7.84 3.10
N PHE A 98 -6.43 -7.75 2.53
CA PHE A 98 -7.69 -7.72 3.24
C PHE A 98 -8.48 -9.00 2.97
N ILE A 99 -9.21 -9.46 3.98
CA ILE A 99 -10.18 -10.56 3.88
C ILE A 99 -11.53 -10.05 4.38
N LEU A 100 -12.61 -10.41 3.69
CA LEU A 100 -13.97 -10.15 4.13
C LEU A 100 -14.38 -11.14 5.22
N GLN A 101 -14.53 -10.66 6.45
CA GLN A 101 -15.00 -11.42 7.61
C GLN A 101 -16.28 -10.80 8.16
N GLU A 102 -17.36 -11.57 8.22
CA GLU A 102 -18.65 -11.12 8.79
C GLU A 102 -19.08 -9.72 8.28
N GLU A 103 -19.02 -9.54 6.95
CA GLU A 103 -19.35 -8.28 6.25
C GLU A 103 -18.35 -7.11 6.44
N THR A 104 -17.27 -7.32 7.19
CA THR A 104 -16.21 -6.33 7.44
C THR A 104 -14.90 -6.75 6.78
N TRP A 105 -14.22 -5.82 6.12
CA TRP A 105 -12.89 -6.07 5.58
C TRP A 105 -11.85 -5.92 6.69
N LYS A 106 -11.02 -6.94 6.87
CA LYS A 106 -10.00 -7.01 7.91
C LYS A 106 -8.63 -7.22 7.30
N VAL A 107 -7.61 -6.56 7.87
CA VAL A 107 -6.22 -6.74 7.44
C VAL A 107 -5.75 -8.14 7.85
N SER A 108 -5.42 -8.99 6.88
CA SER A 108 -4.90 -10.33 7.15
C SER A 108 -3.38 -10.37 7.15
N ARG A 109 -2.75 -9.52 6.34
CA ARG A 109 -1.30 -9.44 6.18
C ARG A 109 -0.86 -8.03 5.83
N LEU A 110 0.31 -7.68 6.35
CA LEU A 110 1.08 -6.49 6.02
C LEU A 110 2.46 -6.92 5.50
N GLY A 111 2.84 -6.43 4.34
CA GLY A 111 4.17 -6.57 3.77
C GLY A 111 4.82 -5.20 3.64
N LEU A 112 6.12 -5.10 3.91
CA LEU A 112 6.91 -3.90 3.68
C LEU A 112 8.13 -4.28 2.85
N LYS A 113 8.34 -3.56 1.75
CA LYS A 113 9.50 -3.72 0.88
C LYS A 113 10.09 -2.34 0.63
N GLU A 114 11.32 -2.11 1.08
CA GLU A 114 12.06 -0.92 0.66
C GLU A 114 12.23 -0.98 -0.86
N ILE A 115 11.79 0.06 -1.56
CA ILE A 115 12.07 0.16 -2.98
C ILE A 115 13.30 1.04 -3.12
N ASP A 116 14.45 0.40 -3.33
CA ASP A 116 15.63 1.13 -3.77
C ASP A 116 15.44 1.50 -5.24
N TRP A 117 15.02 2.74 -5.50
CA TRP A 117 15.17 3.36 -6.82
C TRP A 117 16.56 3.98 -6.95
N SER A 118 17.61 3.22 -6.63
CA SER A 118 18.78 3.32 -7.48
C SER A 118 18.26 2.99 -8.88
N ILE A 119 17.90 4.04 -9.62
CA ILE A 119 17.47 3.95 -11.01
C ILE A 119 18.57 3.11 -11.67
N GLU A 120 18.31 1.84 -11.97
CA GLU A 120 19.02 1.24 -13.08
C GLU A 120 18.80 2.23 -14.21
N PRO A 121 19.85 2.87 -14.74
CA PRO A 121 19.65 3.80 -15.83
C PRO A 121 18.86 3.04 -16.88
N PHE A 122 17.70 3.59 -17.27
CA PHE A 122 17.07 3.22 -18.52
C PHE A 122 18.05 3.61 -19.63
N SER A 123 19.07 2.78 -19.85
CA SER A 123 19.89 2.56 -21.04
C SER A 123 21.23 1.90 -20.69
N SER A 124 21.39 0.67 -21.17
CA SER A 124 22.59 0.28 -21.91
C SER A 124 22.27 -0.70 -23.05
N THR A 125 21.08 -0.55 -23.65
CA THR A 125 20.90 -1.04 -25.03
C THR A 125 20.97 0.14 -25.96
N THR A 126 22.16 0.35 -26.52
CA THR A 126 22.30 0.89 -27.86
C THR A 126 21.52 -0.02 -28.80
N LYS A 127 20.22 0.25 -28.97
CA LYS A 127 19.50 -0.15 -30.18
C LYS A 127 19.22 1.14 -30.92
N THR A 128 20.06 1.36 -31.93
CA THR A 128 19.89 2.34 -32.98
C THR A 128 18.46 2.22 -33.53
N LEU A 129 17.55 3.09 -33.07
CA LEU A 129 16.27 3.29 -33.73
C LEU A 129 16.51 4.32 -34.83
N SER A 130 16.94 3.81 -35.99
CA SER A 130 16.79 4.51 -37.26
C SER A 130 15.39 4.24 -37.78
N SER A 131 14.51 5.25 -37.73
CA SER A 131 13.63 5.59 -38.85
C SER A 131 12.97 6.93 -38.60
N ARG A 132 13.05 7.80 -39.61
CA ARG A 132 12.43 9.12 -39.73
C ARG A 132 10.92 9.11 -39.44
N ASN A 133 10.43 10.23 -38.87
CA ASN A 133 9.31 11.07 -39.33
C ASN A 133 8.78 11.86 -38.11
N GLU A 134 9.14 13.12 -37.98
CA GLU A 134 8.40 14.33 -38.43
C GLU A 134 7.71 15.00 -37.24
N SER A 135 8.12 16.24 -37.01
CA SER A 135 7.61 17.17 -36.01
C SER A 135 6.12 17.46 -36.25
N LEU A 136 5.31 17.39 -35.21
CA LEU A 136 4.03 18.09 -35.15
C LEU A 136 4.21 19.26 -34.18
N GLU A 137 4.67 20.39 -34.72
CA GLU A 137 4.40 21.68 -34.09
C GLU A 137 2.91 21.98 -34.33
N LEU A 138 2.18 22.26 -33.26
CA LEU A 138 0.81 22.76 -33.33
C LEU A 138 0.89 24.29 -33.42
N ASP A 139 0.40 24.83 -34.53
CA ASP A 139 0.32 26.26 -34.81
C ASP A 139 -0.47 27.03 -33.74
N ASN A 140 0.05 28.18 -33.34
CA ASN A 140 -0.66 29.47 -33.25
C ASN A 140 0.34 30.63 -33.18
#